data_AF-A0A323UP29-F1
#
_entry.id   AF-A0A323UP29-F1
#
_cell.length_a   1.000
_cell.length_b   1.000
_cell.length_c   1.000
_cell.angle_alpha   90.00
_cell.angle_beta   90.00
_cell.angle_gamma   90.00
#
_symmetry.space_group_name_H-M   'P 1'
#
loop_
_entity.id
_entity.type
_entity.pdbx_description
1 polymer ?
#
loop_
_entity_poly.entity_id
_entity_poly.type
_entity_poly.pdbx_seq_one_letter_code
_entity_poly.pdbx_strand_id
1 'polypeptide(L)'
;SGHLHGLRVNGIEIDFERDALHREVSRTLRPDGPALGGAPILKETRAYTALGQLSRSALTTPHAEPLIREYAYDAHAHLASIHQRDGAGTRAIAYAYDASGRLIASQHGAQRHDYRFDPAGNRLDV
;
A
#
# COMPACT_ATOMS: atom_id res chain seq x y z
N SER A 1 1.48 13.00 -23.38
CA SER A 1 1.15 11.57 -23.17
C SER A 1 -0.24 11.49 -22.56
N GLY A 2 -1.09 10.58 -23.04
CA GLY A 2 -2.40 10.32 -22.43
C GLY A 2 -2.24 9.29 -21.31
N HIS A 3 -2.88 9.53 -20.17
CA HIS A 3 -2.94 8.58 -19.06
C HIS A 3 -4.41 8.28 -18.75
N LEU A 4 -4.70 7.05 -18.34
CA LEU A 4 -6.05 6.67 -17.94
C LEU A 4 -6.51 7.53 -16.76
N HIS A 5 -7.54 8.35 -16.97
CA HIS A 5 -8.14 9.19 -15.94
C HIS A 5 -9.29 8.50 -15.21
N GLY A 6 -10.03 7.62 -15.89
CA GLY A 6 -11.07 6.83 -15.27
C GLY A 6 -11.62 5.74 -16.16
N LEU A 7 -12.42 4.85 -15.57
CA LEU A 7 -13.11 3.77 -16.26
C LEU A 7 -14.48 3.52 -15.63
N ARG A 8 -15.43 3.07 -16.45
CA ARG A 8 -16.73 2.59 -15.99
C ARG A 8 -16.84 1.11 -16.30
N VAL A 9 -17.07 0.31 -15.28
CA VAL A 9 -17.18 -1.15 -15.40
C VAL A 9 -18.20 -1.67 -14.40
N ASN A 10 -19.14 -2.50 -14.86
CA ASN A 10 -20.14 -3.16 -14.01
C ASN A 10 -20.90 -2.19 -13.09
N GLY A 11 -21.26 -1.01 -13.59
CA GLY A 11 -21.97 0.00 -12.80
C GLY A 11 -21.14 0.67 -11.71
N ILE A 12 -19.81 0.64 -11.83
CA ILE A 12 -18.87 1.37 -10.97
C ILE A 12 -18.04 2.32 -11.85
N GLU A 13 -17.99 3.59 -11.46
CA GLU A 13 -17.03 4.57 -11.96
C GLU A 13 -15.78 4.56 -11.08
N ILE A 14 -14.61 4.51 -11.72
CA ILE A 14 -13.31 4.59 -11.06
C ILE A 14 -12.59 5.82 -11.60
N ASP A 15 -12.32 6.78 -10.71
CA ASP A 15 -11.54 7.98 -11.01
C ASP A 15 -10.11 7.83 -10.50
N PHE A 16 -9.14 8.32 -11.26
CA PHE A 16 -7.75 8.39 -10.85
C PHE A 16 -7.16 9.80 -10.97
N GLU A 17 -6.52 10.23 -9.90
CA GLU A 17 -5.69 11.45 -9.87
C GLU A 17 -4.21 11.09 -9.88
N ARG A 18 -3.40 11.93 -10.52
CA ARG A 18 -1.95 11.72 -10.67
C ARG A 18 -1.17 12.97 -10.33
N ASP A 19 0.05 12.78 -9.86
CA ASP A 19 1.00 13.88 -9.71
C ASP A 19 1.68 14.25 -11.04
N ALA A 20 2.58 15.24 -11.00
CA ALA A 20 3.35 15.71 -12.15
C ALA A 20 4.30 14.65 -12.76
N LEU A 21 4.61 13.58 -12.00
CA LEU A 21 5.38 12.44 -12.47
C LEU A 21 4.48 11.30 -12.96
N HIS A 22 3.18 11.56 -13.09
CA HIS A 22 2.15 10.62 -13.55
C HIS A 22 1.92 9.42 -12.62
N ARG A 23 2.32 9.52 -11.35
CA ARG A 23 2.05 8.50 -10.33
C ARG A 23 0.66 8.71 -9.76
N GLU A 24 -0.10 7.64 -9.58
CA GLU A 24 -1.44 7.70 -9.00
C GLU A 24 -1.39 8.14 -7.53
N VAL A 25 -2.04 9.25 -7.20
CA VAL A 25 -2.13 9.82 -5.84
C VAL A 25 -3.52 9.67 -5.22
N SER A 26 -4.55 9.45 -6.03
CA SER A 26 -5.89 9.13 -5.56
C SER A 26 -6.60 8.17 -6.50
N ARG A 27 -7.42 7.29 -5.91
CA ARG A 27 -8.40 6.46 -6.59
C ARG A 27 -9.73 6.59 -5.89
N THR A 28 -10.80 6.82 -6.64
CA THR A 28 -12.15 6.91 -6.08
C THR A 28 -13.06 5.95 -6.84
N LEU A 29 -13.75 5.08 -6.13
CA LEU A 29 -14.78 4.19 -6.69
C LEU A 29 -16.15 4.73 -6.27
N ARG A 30 -17.02 4.91 -7.24
CA ARG A 30 -18.40 5.37 -7.06
C ARG A 30 -19.34 4.43 -7.80
N PRO A 31 -20.56 4.23 -7.31
CA PRO A 31 -21.60 3.63 -8.13
C PRO A 31 -21.87 4.54 -9.34
N ASP A 32 -22.05 3.93 -10.51
CA ASP A 32 -22.37 4.61 -11.75
C ASP A 32 -23.85 5.08 -11.73
N GLY A 33 -24.08 6.30 -12.19
CA GLY A 33 -25.40 6.91 -12.33
C GLY A 33 -25.97 7.59 -11.07
N PRO A 34 -26.91 8.55 -11.24
CA PRO A 34 -27.44 9.41 -10.18
C PRO A 34 -28.33 8.69 -9.15
N ALA A 35 -28.79 7.46 -9.43
CA ALA A 35 -29.74 6.73 -8.58
C ALA A 35 -29.12 6.15 -7.29
N LEU A 36 -27.79 6.07 -7.21
CA LEU A 36 -27.07 5.44 -6.09
C LEU A 36 -26.36 6.45 -5.17
N GLY A 37 -26.75 7.73 -5.25
CA GLY A 37 -26.34 8.76 -4.30
C GLY A 37 -24.94 9.36 -4.52
N GLY A 38 -24.19 8.94 -5.55
CA GLY A 38 -22.92 9.56 -6.01
C GLY A 38 -21.76 9.58 -5.01
N ALA A 39 -21.99 9.12 -3.78
CA ALA A 39 -21.00 9.05 -2.73
C ALA A 39 -19.96 7.95 -3.06
N PRO A 40 -18.67 8.20 -2.82
CA PRO A 40 -17.65 7.17 -2.96
C PRO A 40 -17.95 5.96 -2.06
N ILE A 41 -17.94 4.76 -2.64
CA ILE A 41 -17.94 3.51 -1.87
C ILE A 41 -16.54 3.19 -1.33
N LEU A 42 -15.51 3.74 -1.97
CA LEU A 42 -14.12 3.58 -1.58
C LEU A 42 -13.31 4.75 -2.12
N LYS A 43 -12.42 5.30 -1.30
CA LYS A 43 -11.37 6.23 -1.73
C LYS A 43 -10.03 5.77 -1.19
N GLU A 44 -9.03 5.68 -2.07
CA GLU A 44 -7.65 5.44 -1.69
C GLU A 44 -6.81 6.66 -2.05
N THR A 45 -5.92 7.07 -1.15
CA THR A 45 -4.94 8.14 -1.38
C THR A 45 -3.54 7.62 -1.13
N ARG A 46 -2.55 8.14 -1.87
CA ARG A 46 -1.15 7.72 -1.79
C ARG A 46 -0.23 8.94 -1.76
N ALA A 47 0.81 8.87 -0.96
CA ALA A 47 1.90 9.82 -0.93
C ALA A 47 3.21 9.08 -1.20
N TYR A 48 4.17 9.78 -1.82
CA TYR A 48 5.45 9.21 -2.21
C TYR A 48 6.60 10.03 -1.62
N THR A 49 7.72 9.37 -1.36
CA THR A 49 9.00 10.03 -1.03
C THR A 49 9.54 10.79 -2.24
N ALA A 50 10.58 11.61 -2.04
CA ALA A 50 11.30 12.26 -3.13
C ALA A 50 11.91 11.26 -4.13
N LEU A 51 12.26 10.06 -3.67
CA LEU A 51 12.76 8.96 -4.51
C LEU A 51 11.62 8.18 -5.20
N GLY A 52 10.37 8.55 -4.95
CA GLY A 52 9.18 7.94 -5.55
C GLY A 52 8.73 6.63 -4.95
N GLN A 53 9.22 6.29 -3.77
CA GLN A 53 8.73 5.15 -2.99
C GLN A 53 7.43 5.55 -2.28
N LEU A 54 6.48 4.63 -2.14
CA LEU A 54 5.23 4.88 -1.42
C LEU A 54 5.54 5.18 0.05
N SER A 55 5.22 6.36 0.56
CA SER A 55 5.46 6.73 1.98
C SER A 55 4.20 6.58 2.83
N ARG A 56 3.02 6.74 2.22
CA ARG A 56 1.73 6.60 2.90
C ARG A 56 0.65 6.14 1.95
N SER A 57 -0.26 5.31 2.43
CA SER A 57 -1.54 5.02 1.78
C SER A 57 -2.68 5.14 2.79
N ALA A 58 -3.81 5.70 2.40
CA ALA A 58 -5.02 5.70 3.23
C ALA A 58 -6.22 5.25 2.40
N LEU A 59 -6.91 4.21 2.87
CA LEU A 59 -8.12 3.66 2.31
C LEU A 59 -9.30 4.02 3.20
N THR A 60 -10.30 4.70 2.65
CA THR A 60 -11.51 5.12 3.33
C THR A 60 -12.72 4.48 2.67
N THR A 61 -13.65 3.99 3.47
CA THR A 61 -14.97 3.51 3.03
C THR A 61 -16.04 4.18 3.91
N PRO A 62 -17.30 4.29 3.46
CA PRO A 62 -18.34 5.01 4.20
C PRO A 62 -18.64 4.49 5.62
N HIS A 63 -18.34 3.22 5.90
CA HIS A 63 -18.81 2.54 7.12
C HIS A 63 -17.67 1.93 7.94
N ALA A 64 -16.42 2.30 7.68
CA ALA A 64 -15.27 1.82 8.44
C ALA A 64 -14.26 2.94 8.68
N GLU A 65 -13.59 2.85 9.83
CA GLU A 65 -12.41 3.67 10.10
C GLU A 65 -11.37 3.51 8.98
N PRO A 66 -10.69 4.60 8.56
CA PRO A 66 -9.70 4.51 7.51
C PRO A 66 -8.58 3.54 7.82
N LEU A 67 -8.22 2.71 6.85
CA LEU A 67 -7.00 1.91 6.88
C LEU A 67 -5.85 2.78 6.38
N ILE A 68 -5.01 3.23 7.30
CA ILE A 68 -3.82 4.04 7.04
C ILE A 68 -2.59 3.15 7.15
N ARG A 69 -1.68 3.24 6.18
CA ARG A 69 -0.35 2.63 6.22
C ARG A 69 0.71 3.68 5.98
N GLU A 70 1.75 3.64 6.79
CA GLU A 70 2.97 4.44 6.65
C GLU A 70 4.13 3.49 6.40
N TYR A 71 4.96 3.83 5.43
CA TYR A 71 6.04 2.97 4.94
C TYR A 71 7.37 3.68 5.18
N ALA A 72 8.29 2.99 5.83
CA ALA A 72 9.65 3.47 6.06
C ALA A 72 10.64 2.61 5.30
N TYR A 73 11.71 3.22 4.80
CA TYR A 73 12.75 2.56 4.03
C TYR A 73 14.10 2.71 4.71
N ASP A 74 14.96 1.70 4.56
CA ASP A 74 16.35 1.78 5.01
C ASP A 74 17.22 2.59 4.02
N ALA A 75 18.50 2.77 4.35
CA ALA A 75 19.44 3.51 3.52
C ALA A 75 19.71 2.87 2.14
N HIS A 76 19.37 1.59 1.97
CA HIS A 76 19.49 0.86 0.70
C HIS A 76 18.15 0.82 -0.07
N ALA A 77 17.18 1.64 0.35
CA ALA A 77 15.85 1.72 -0.25
C ALA A 77 14.98 0.44 -0.10
N HIS A 78 15.34 -0.48 0.79
CA HIS A 78 14.48 -1.60 1.15
C HIS A 78 13.39 -1.16 2.12
N LEU A 79 12.21 -1.79 2.05
CA LEU A 79 11.10 -1.49 2.95
C LEU A 79 11.43 -1.98 4.37
N ALA A 80 11.75 -1.06 5.27
CA ALA A 80 12.15 -1.37 6.64
C ALA A 80 10.96 -1.61 7.56
N SER A 81 9.86 -0.87 7.39
CA SER A 81 8.65 -1.09 8.17
C SER A 81 7.37 -0.63 7.50
N ILE A 82 6.25 -1.24 7.93
CA ILE A 82 4.90 -0.76 7.69
C ILE A 82 4.23 -0.53 9.03
N HIS A 83 3.78 0.69 9.28
CA HIS A 83 2.87 1.01 10.39
C HIS A 83 1.45 1.12 9.85
N GLN A 84 0.58 0.22 10.28
CA GLN A 84 -0.82 0.18 9.90
C GLN A 84 -1.70 0.67 11.07
N ARG A 85 -2.68 1.52 10.77
CA ARG A 85 -3.73 1.93 11.69
C ARG A 85 -5.08 1.72 11.02
N ASP A 86 -6.01 1.07 11.72
CA ASP A 86 -7.40 0.90 11.32
C ASP A 86 -8.31 0.85 12.56
N GLY A 87 -9.59 0.54 12.38
CA GLY A 87 -10.57 0.46 13.48
C GLY A 87 -10.26 -0.60 14.55
N ALA A 88 -9.36 -1.55 14.26
CA ALA A 88 -8.90 -2.54 15.23
C ALA A 88 -7.53 -2.18 15.85
N GLY A 89 -7.08 -0.93 15.70
CA GLY A 89 -5.91 -0.38 16.39
C GLY A 89 -4.69 -0.22 15.47
N THR A 90 -3.51 -0.14 16.09
CA THR A 90 -2.23 0.05 15.39
C THR A 90 -1.42 -1.24 15.40
N ARG A 91 -0.88 -1.62 14.23
CA ARG A 91 -0.01 -2.79 14.04
C ARG A 91 1.23 -2.36 13.26
N ALA A 92 2.37 -2.96 13.55
CA ALA A 92 3.60 -2.69 12.82
C ALA A 92 4.22 -4.00 12.34
N ILE A 93 4.80 -3.95 11.15
CA ILE A 93 5.66 -5.00 10.60
C ILE A 93 7.04 -4.39 10.39
N ALA A 94 8.08 -4.98 10.96
CA ALA A 94 9.47 -4.63 10.66
C ALA A 94 10.13 -5.72 9.83
N TYR A 95 10.94 -5.34 8.86
CA TYR A 95 11.63 -6.24 7.95
C TYR A 95 13.15 -6.15 8.14
N ALA A 96 13.84 -7.29 8.03
CA ALA A 96 15.28 -7.36 8.08
C ALA A 96 15.83 -7.99 6.80
N TYR A 97 16.96 -7.47 6.33
CA TYR A 97 17.61 -7.88 5.10
C TYR A 97 19.05 -8.30 5.38
N ASP A 98 19.56 -9.26 4.61
CA ASP A 98 21.00 -9.55 4.58
C ASP A 98 21.77 -8.54 3.70
N ALA A 99 23.10 -8.66 3.67
CA ALA A 99 23.97 -7.77 2.91
C ALA A 99 23.75 -7.81 1.38
N SER A 100 23.08 -8.84 0.86
CA SER A 100 22.70 -8.95 -0.54
C SER A 100 21.30 -8.40 -0.83
N GLY A 101 20.61 -7.85 0.17
CA GLY A 101 19.25 -7.32 0.06
C GLY A 101 18.16 -8.39 0.10
N ARG A 102 18.48 -9.62 0.51
CA ARG A 102 17.46 -10.68 0.65
C ARG A 102 16.74 -10.51 1.99
N LEU A 103 15.41 -10.62 1.97
CA LEU A 103 14.58 -10.57 3.18
C LEU A 103 14.84 -11.81 4.05
N ILE A 104 15.34 -11.61 5.26
CA ILE A 104 15.70 -12.69 6.20
C ILE A 104 14.81 -12.74 7.45
N ALA A 105 14.05 -11.68 7.75
CA ALA A 105 13.03 -11.74 8.80
C ALA A 105 11.90 -10.74 8.59
N SER A 106 10.73 -11.07 9.14
CA SER A 106 9.63 -10.12 9.37
C SER A 106 9.09 -10.26 10.79
N GLN A 107 8.99 -9.13 11.50
CA GLN A 107 8.49 -9.04 12.87
C GLN A 107 7.11 -8.38 12.88
N HIS A 108 6.08 -9.13 13.23
CA HIS A 108 4.67 -8.72 13.32
C HIS A 108 4.28 -8.56 14.79
N GLY A 109 4.48 -7.36 15.35
CA GLY A 109 4.33 -7.17 16.80
C GLY A 109 5.27 -8.10 17.58
N ALA A 110 4.72 -9.03 18.37
CA ALA A 110 5.51 -10.03 19.10
C ALA A 110 5.91 -11.25 18.24
N GLN A 111 5.29 -11.47 17.09
CA GLN A 111 5.51 -12.65 16.26
C GLN A 111 6.61 -12.44 15.23
N ARG A 112 7.69 -13.23 15.30
CA ARG A 112 8.79 -13.20 14.33
C ARG A 112 8.69 -14.36 13.34
N HIS A 113 8.97 -14.08 12.08
CA HIS A 113 9.20 -15.08 11.04
C HIS A 113 10.60 -14.87 10.47
N ASP A 114 11.42 -15.92 10.50
CA ASP A 114 12.75 -15.94 9.91
C ASP A 114 12.75 -16.71 8.59
N TYR A 115 13.53 -16.22 7.63
CA TYR A 115 13.66 -16.79 6.30
C TYR A 115 15.11 -17.18 6.08
N ARG A 116 15.32 -18.43 5.65
CA ARG A 116 16.65 -18.97 5.37
C ARG A 116 16.74 -19.36 3.91
N PHE A 117 17.94 -19.25 3.36
CA PHE A 117 18.22 -19.55 1.97
C PHE A 117 19.46 -20.42 1.87
N ASP A 118 19.46 -21.33 0.91
CA ASP A 118 20.67 -22.02 0.51
C ASP A 118 21.60 -21.08 -0.30
N PRO A 119 22.84 -21.49 -0.62
CA PRO A 119 23.75 -20.69 -1.45
C PRO A 119 23.25 -20.43 -2.87
N ALA A 120 22.33 -21.25 -3.39
CA ALA A 120 21.71 -21.06 -4.70
C ALA A 120 20.53 -20.05 -4.64
N GLY A 121 20.13 -19.61 -3.44
CA GLY A 121 19.04 -18.67 -3.23
C GLY A 121 17.67 -19.32 -3.06
N ASN A 122 17.57 -20.64 -2.97
CA ASN A 122 16.30 -21.31 -2.69
C ASN A 122 15.92 -21.11 -1.23
N ARG A 123 14.64 -20.80 -0.98
CA ARG A 123 14.11 -20.70 0.39
C ARG A 123 14.11 -22.08 1.04
N LEU A 124 14.65 -22.14 2.25
CA LEU A 124 14.58 -23.32 3.11
C LEU A 124 13.35 -23.17 4.00
N ASP A 125 12.48 -24.17 3.99
CA ASP A 125 11.40 -24.26 4.97
C ASP A 125 12.00 -24.56 6.35
N VAL A 126 11.40 -23.96 7.38
CA VAL A 126 11.81 -24.12 8.79
C VAL A 126 10.70 -24.82 9.55
#